data_AF-A0A286TVF7-F1
#
_entry.id   AF-A0A286TVF7-F1
#
_cell.length_a   1.000
_cell.length_b   1.000
_cell.length_c   1.000
_cell.angle_alpha   90.00
_cell.angle_beta   90.00
_cell.angle_gamma   90.00
#
_symmetry.space_group_name_H-M   'P 1'
#
loop_
_entity.id
_entity.type
_entity.pdbx_description
1 polymer ?
#
loop_
_entity_poly.entity_id
_entity_poly.type
_entity_poly.pdbx_seq_one_letter_code
_entity_poly.pdbx_strand_id
1 'polypeptide(L)'
;MARDEIINAVEKETGSSIEAIKEERGDKRHITMDLLYRIGGLKGREIGDIFDIDYSTVSVSRKRLRNKIQKDRDLKRLLSRIEAKLSMIKIDP
;
A
#
# COMPACT_ATOMS: atom_id res chain seq x y z
N MET A 1 13.29 -1.42 7.47
CA MET A 1 12.41 -1.46 8.65
C MET A 1 11.02 -0.98 8.30
N ALA A 2 10.81 0.28 7.88
CA ALA A 2 9.49 0.79 7.51
C ALA A 2 8.75 -0.03 6.43
N ARG A 3 9.46 -0.48 5.37
CA ARG A 3 8.89 -1.34 4.32
C ARG A 3 8.25 -2.62 4.87
N ASP A 4 8.99 -3.37 5.68
CA ASP A 4 8.56 -4.69 6.14
C ASP A 4 7.41 -4.58 7.14
N GLU A 5 7.41 -3.53 7.96
CA GLU A 5 6.29 -3.21 8.86
C GLU A 5 5.02 -2.84 8.09
N ILE A 6 5.14 -2.06 7.00
CA ILE A 6 4.01 -1.75 6.10
C ILE A 6 3.46 -3.03 5.47
N ILE A 7 4.33 -3.87 4.92
CA ILE A 7 3.91 -5.15 4.31
C ILE A 7 3.19 -6.00 5.37
N ASN A 8 3.80 -6.22 6.52
CA ASN A 8 3.22 -7.01 7.61
C ASN A 8 1.86 -6.46 8.08
N ALA A 9 1.69 -5.15 8.15
CA ALA A 9 0.42 -4.54 8.54
C ALA A 9 -0.67 -4.79 7.49
N VAL A 10 -0.33 -4.67 6.20
CA VAL A 10 -1.25 -4.96 5.09
C VAL A 10 -1.64 -6.44 5.10
N GLU A 11 -0.67 -7.35 5.23
CA GLU A 11 -0.94 -8.79 5.24
C GLU A 11 -1.86 -9.18 6.38
N LYS A 12 -1.58 -8.69 7.60
CA LYS A 12 -2.42 -8.96 8.79
C LYS A 12 -3.83 -8.43 8.66
N GLU A 13 -4.01 -7.27 8.03
CA GLU A 13 -5.32 -6.62 7.91
C GLU A 13 -6.14 -7.16 6.72
N THR A 14 -5.48 -7.63 5.66
CA THR A 14 -6.15 -8.12 4.44
C THR A 14 -6.23 -9.64 4.34
N GLY A 15 -5.45 -10.37 5.15
CA GLY A 15 -5.31 -11.82 5.09
C GLY A 15 -4.62 -12.32 3.81
N SER A 16 -3.95 -11.44 3.05
CA SER A 16 -3.29 -11.78 1.79
C SER A 16 -1.80 -11.49 1.89
N SER A 17 -0.96 -12.45 1.47
CA SER A 17 0.49 -12.23 1.46
C SER A 17 0.90 -11.22 0.39
N ILE A 18 2.10 -10.65 0.53
CA ILE A 18 2.64 -9.71 -0.44
C ILE A 18 2.77 -10.34 -1.84
N GLU A 19 3.08 -11.63 -1.94
CA GLU A 19 3.14 -12.37 -3.20
C GLU A 19 1.75 -12.43 -3.85
N ALA A 20 0.70 -12.77 -3.10
CA ALA A 20 -0.67 -12.75 -3.61
C ALA A 20 -1.10 -11.33 -4.03
N ILE A 21 -0.69 -10.31 -3.27
CA ILE A 21 -0.95 -8.91 -3.57
C ILE A 21 -0.21 -8.45 -4.84
N LYS A 22 0.97 -8.99 -5.13
CA LYS A 22 1.72 -8.69 -6.36
C LYS A 22 1.04 -9.27 -7.61
N GLU A 23 0.40 -10.42 -7.49
CA GLU A 23 -0.30 -11.05 -8.62
C GLU A 23 -1.66 -10.41 -8.91
N GLU A 24 -2.33 -9.84 -7.90
CA GLU A 24 -3.60 -9.14 -8.14
C GLU A 24 -3.42 -7.79 -8.87
N ARG A 25 -4.51 -7.31 -9.47
CA ARG A 25 -4.65 -5.94 -9.99
C ARG A 25 -5.72 -5.15 -9.22
N GLY A 26 -5.83 -5.47 -7.93
CA GLY A 26 -6.90 -5.03 -7.03
C GLY A 26 -6.52 -3.89 -6.11
N ASP A 27 -7.45 -3.55 -5.22
CA ASP A 27 -7.29 -2.42 -4.30
C ASP A 27 -6.21 -2.66 -3.24
N LYS A 28 -5.92 -3.91 -2.85
CA LYS A 28 -4.89 -4.19 -1.84
C LYS A 28 -3.51 -3.86 -2.39
N ARG A 29 -3.26 -4.18 -3.67
CA ARG A 29 -2.04 -3.76 -4.38
C ARG A 29 -1.91 -2.24 -4.41
N HIS A 30 -2.98 -1.54 -4.74
CA HIS A 30 -2.98 -0.07 -4.78
C HIS A 30 -2.72 0.55 -3.40
N ILE A 31 -3.36 0.02 -2.35
CA ILE A 31 -3.12 0.43 -0.95
C ILE A 31 -1.65 0.24 -0.59
N THR A 32 -1.10 -0.95 -0.88
CA THR A 32 0.29 -1.29 -0.53
C THR A 32 1.27 -0.33 -1.19
N MET A 33 1.08 -0.02 -2.48
CA MET A 33 1.91 0.95 -3.19
C MET A 33 1.78 2.37 -2.62
N ASP A 34 0.58 2.81 -2.21
CA ASP A 34 0.43 4.13 -1.60
C ASP A 34 1.11 4.22 -0.24
N LEU A 35 0.96 3.20 0.61
CA LEU A 35 1.56 3.19 1.94
C LEU A 35 3.09 3.14 1.87
N LEU A 36 3.66 2.29 1.01
CA LEU A 36 5.10 2.23 0.79
C LEU A 36 5.68 3.57 0.33
N TYR A 37 4.94 4.30 -0.51
CA TYR A 37 5.34 5.63 -0.95
C TYR A 37 5.22 6.67 0.16
N ARG A 38 4.05 6.76 0.80
CA ARG A 38 3.67 7.91 1.62
C ARG A 38 4.11 7.78 3.08
N ILE A 39 4.13 6.55 3.60
CA ILE A 39 4.61 6.23 4.95
C ILE A 39 6.02 5.69 4.89
N GLY A 40 6.30 4.80 3.94
CA GLY A 40 7.61 4.17 3.81
C GLY A 40 8.68 5.02 3.13
N GLY A 41 8.32 6.16 2.53
CA GLY A 41 9.27 7.06 1.86
C GLY A 41 9.87 6.53 0.56
N LEU A 42 9.43 5.36 0.06
CA LEU A 42 9.97 4.76 -1.15
C LEU A 42 9.60 5.56 -2.40
N LYS A 43 10.52 5.62 -3.35
CA LYS A 43 10.29 6.19 -4.67
C LYS A 43 9.50 5.22 -5.55
N GLY A 44 8.81 5.77 -6.55
CA GLY A 44 8.01 4.97 -7.48
C GLY A 44 8.82 3.90 -8.22
N ARG A 45 10.12 4.13 -8.47
CA ARG A 45 11.01 3.12 -9.06
C ARG A 45 11.25 1.95 -8.10
N GLU A 46 11.59 2.23 -6.84
CA GLU A 46 11.82 1.19 -5.81
C GLU A 46 10.56 0.35 -5.57
N ILE A 47 9.39 0.99 -5.58
CA ILE A 47 8.11 0.28 -5.52
C ILE A 47 7.87 -0.53 -6.80
N GLY A 48 8.21 0.03 -7.97
CA GLY A 48 8.15 -0.68 -9.24
C GLY A 48 8.95 -1.98 -9.22
N ASP A 49 10.18 -1.93 -8.71
CA ASP A 49 11.06 -3.09 -8.56
C ASP A 49 10.46 -4.16 -7.62
N ILE A 50 9.78 -3.74 -6.54
CA ILE A 50 9.10 -4.67 -5.63
C ILE A 50 7.95 -5.41 -6.34
N PHE A 51 7.22 -4.71 -7.20
CA PHE A 51 5.99 -5.18 -7.84
C PHE A 51 6.17 -5.65 -9.28
N ASP A 52 7.41 -5.67 -9.79
CA ASP A 52 7.77 -5.96 -11.18
C ASP A 52 6.95 -5.15 -12.20
N ILE A 53 6.88 -3.83 -11.99
CA ILE A 53 6.14 -2.88 -12.85
C ILE A 53 6.89 -1.58 -13.04
N ASP A 54 6.55 -0.84 -14.10
CA ASP A 54 7.11 0.49 -14.32
C ASP A 54 6.64 1.51 -13.26
N TYR A 55 7.51 2.48 -12.95
CA TYR A 55 7.22 3.53 -11.98
C TYR A 55 5.96 4.35 -12.34
N SER A 56 5.65 4.52 -13.63
CA SER A 56 4.44 5.21 -14.09
C SER A 56 3.18 4.46 -13.67
N THR A 57 3.23 3.13 -13.62
CA THR A 57 2.13 2.27 -13.12
C THR A 57 1.89 2.53 -11.64
N VAL A 58 2.95 2.68 -10.84
CA VAL A 58 2.85 3.04 -9.41
C VAL A 58 2.17 4.40 -9.25
N SER A 59 2.58 5.41 -10.03
CA SER A 59 1.97 6.75 -10.00
C SER A 59 0.48 6.73 -10.33
N VAL A 60 0.09 6.02 -11.40
CA VAL A 60 -1.30 5.87 -11.82
C VAL A 60 -2.13 5.13 -10.76
N SER A 61 -1.58 4.04 -10.21
CA SER A 61 -2.22 3.24 -9.16
C SER A 61 -2.61 4.11 -7.96
N ARG A 62 -1.66 4.89 -7.44
CA ARG A 62 -1.89 5.79 -6.30
C ARG A 62 -2.92 6.87 -6.60
N LYS A 63 -2.89 7.46 -7.80
CA LYS A 63 -3.90 8.43 -8.23
C LYS A 63 -5.31 7.81 -8.27
N ARG A 64 -5.42 6.57 -8.79
CA ARG A 64 -6.69 5.82 -8.82
C ARG A 64 -7.21 5.52 -7.42
N LEU A 65 -6.34 5.07 -6.52
CA LEU A 65 -6.69 4.82 -5.12
C LEU A 65 -7.27 6.08 -4.47
N ARG A 66 -6.58 7.22 -4.58
CA ARG A 66 -7.02 8.49 -3.98
C ARG A 66 -8.40 8.93 -4.45
N ASN A 67 -8.74 8.68 -5.72
CA ASN A 67 -10.07 8.99 -6.25
C ASN A 67 -11.12 7.97 -5.76
N LYS A 68 -10.73 6.69 -5.63
CA LYS A 68 -11.63 5.62 -5.20
C LYS A 68 -12.02 5.74 -3.73
N ILE A 69 -11.08 6.03 -2.83
CA ILE A 69 -11.34 6.19 -1.39
C ILE A 69 -12.30 7.34 -1.05
N GLN A 70 -12.50 8.30 -1.97
CA GLN A 70 -13.49 9.37 -1.79
C GLN A 70 -14.92 8.87 -1.94
N LYS A 71 -15.12 7.77 -2.67
CA LYS A 71 -16.45 7.23 -3.03
C LYS A 71 -16.73 5.90 -2.35
N ASP A 72 -15.68 5.11 -2.12
CA ASP A 72 -15.76 3.77 -1.54
C ASP A 72 -15.47 3.81 -0.03
N ARG A 73 -16.54 3.67 0.77
CA ARG A 73 -16.44 3.73 2.24
C ARG A 73 -15.72 2.53 2.84
N ASP A 74 -15.87 1.35 2.26
CA ASP A 74 -15.25 0.14 2.80
C ASP A 74 -13.76 0.12 2.51
N LEU A 75 -13.35 0.57 1.32
CA LEU A 75 -11.96 0.77 0.98
C LEU A 75 -11.29 1.82 1.88
N LYS A 76 -11.98 2.94 2.12
CA LYS A 76 -11.50 3.98 3.05
C LYS A 76 -11.34 3.44 4.47
N ARG A 77 -12.30 2.62 4.94
CA ARG A 77 -12.23 1.98 6.26
C ARG A 77 -11.07 1.00 6.34
N LEU A 78 -10.83 0.20 5.31
CA LEU A 78 -9.68 -0.71 5.24
C LEU A 78 -8.37 0.06 5.36
N LEU A 79 -8.17 1.10 4.53
CA LEU A 79 -6.97 1.93 4.58
C LEU A 79 -6.76 2.53 5.99
N SER A 80 -7.82 3.06 6.60
CA SER A 80 -7.74 3.68 7.93
C SER A 80 -7.33 2.68 9.02
N ARG A 81 -7.77 1.41 8.94
CA ARG A 81 -7.37 0.37 9.91
C ARG A 81 -5.90 0.00 9.76
N ILE A 82 -5.39 -0.05 8.52
CA ILE A 82 -3.97 -0.29 8.25
C ILE A 82 -3.14 0.88 8.81
N GLU A 83 -3.52 2.12 8.50
CA GLU A 83 -2.82 3.32 8.98
C GLU A 83 -2.81 3.41 10.52
N ALA A 84 -3.92 3.07 11.17
CA ALA A 84 -3.99 3.05 12.64
C ALA A 84 -2.99 2.03 13.23
N LYS A 85 -2.89 0.82 12.66
CA LYS A 85 -1.88 -0.17 13.09
C LYS A 85 -0.47 0.37 12.89
N LEU A 86 -0.20 1.01 11.75
CA LEU A 86 1.10 1.59 11.45
C LEU A 86 1.46 2.74 12.40
N SER A 87 0.51 3.56 12.83
CA SER A 87 0.78 4.64 13.80
C SER A 87 1.11 4.16 15.22
N MET A 88 0.70 2.94 15.58
CA MET A 88 1.02 2.33 16.87
C MET A 88 2.44 1.75 16.88
N ILE A 89 2.96 1.43 15.70
CA ILE A 89 4.33 1.00 15.49
C ILE A 89 5.14 2.29 15.30
N LYS A 90 6.21 2.51 16.08
CA LYS A 90 7.07 3.68 15.86
C LYS A 90 7.85 3.46 14.56
N ILE A 91 7.27 3.87 13.43
CA ILE A 91 7.92 3.80 12.12
C ILE A 91 8.72 5.08 11.93
N ASP A 92 10.04 4.98 12.10
CA ASP A 92 10.94 6.05 11.68
C ASP A 92 11.11 5.99 10.15
N PRO A 93 10.91 7.12 9.42
CA PRO A 93 11.03 7.19 7.96
C PRO A 93 12.41 6.82 7.42
#